data_AF-A0A6N7PZ44-F1
#
_entry.id   AF-A0A6N7PZ44-F1
#
_cell.length_a   1.000
_cell.length_b   1.000
_cell.length_c   1.000
_cell.angle_alpha   90.00
_cell.angle_beta   90.00
_cell.angle_gamma   90.00
#
_symmetry.space_group_name_H-M   'P 1'
#
loop_
_entity.id
_entity.type
_entity.pdbx_description
1 polymer ?
#
loop_
_entity_poly.entity_id
_entity_poly.type
_entity_poly.pdbx_seq_one_letter_code
_entity_poly.pdbx_strand_id
1 'polypeptide(L)'
;MSFRYLLATFALVPVAVVMGCGSGEMMEEVATASTRQALGDPNFEMPQNGLDPDTVLVNLELLAAWKDHPLSSAGFSAMLAQDPSFADRFDTGTSTSAEEIMADIVSCALDSTRVVTASTPSEIHSWRGQFGLCGSTASAGSWWDAPPTKACLELVSGCVLARMNKLGRQVPISIHVPSADDQRLHRVRAQRTRRDRTSIGSFQACPFGVFGPTDTCGWRAEFVGICQRGAQVTLQRNGASQVRVCKGIHGCEKGEQASGYPGFLPHAGFVAQFHGSEPITFTCPTDVGVGPSGRPDHTYFSIMAARVPLSSPLESDPVTGSGSTFTYPAKEREVFTYPEGAFYGDVFSGSKENYGYVCHSELWRSGKAHLADRLCADPDDDDCDALLGHAACLDVCEKGLVSPEEAYAACEGGARDWDGATVFLNDPHDLSSDPAASATQCTPHDECTTGAPLPHGCSPVVKSVCAVDPYCCTTAWDAICVSEAQSVSGKVCD
;
A
#
# COMPACT_ATOMS: atom_id res chain seq x y z
N MET A 1 -91.57 9.43 2.07
CA MET A 1 -90.94 10.48 1.23
C MET A 1 -90.63 9.88 -0.12
N SER A 2 -91.03 10.59 -1.19
CA SER A 2 -91.09 10.18 -2.60
C SER A 2 -89.73 10.08 -3.31
N PHE A 3 -89.56 9.02 -4.12
CA PHE A 3 -89.30 9.02 -5.57
C PHE A 3 -88.34 10.09 -6.19
N ARG A 4 -87.21 9.66 -6.80
CA ARG A 4 -87.02 9.52 -8.28
C ARG A 4 -85.56 9.29 -8.74
N TYR A 5 -85.49 8.57 -9.86
CA TYR A 5 -84.38 8.05 -10.69
C TYR A 5 -83.50 9.07 -11.43
N LEU A 6 -82.28 8.66 -11.82
CA LEU A 6 -81.70 8.65 -13.21
C LEU A 6 -80.26 8.05 -13.14
N LEU A 7 -79.98 6.82 -13.65
CA LEU A 7 -79.51 6.45 -15.02
C LEU A 7 -78.24 7.21 -15.45
N ALA A 8 -77.18 6.67 -16.04
CA ALA A 8 -76.69 5.38 -16.57
C ALA A 8 -75.14 5.58 -16.78
N THR A 9 -74.21 4.65 -17.00
CA THR A 9 -74.14 3.56 -17.99
C THR A 9 -72.80 2.79 -17.80
N PHE A 10 -72.84 1.48 -18.06
CA PHE A 10 -71.81 0.49 -18.50
C PHE A 10 -70.44 1.01 -18.99
N ALA A 11 -69.31 0.27 -19.00
CA ALA A 11 -68.86 -1.04 -18.50
C ALA A 11 -67.39 -1.23 -18.95
N LEU A 12 -66.63 -2.07 -18.25
CA LEU A 12 -65.70 -3.11 -18.76
C LEU A 12 -64.46 -3.26 -17.87
N VAL A 13 -64.34 -4.48 -17.32
CA VAL A 13 -63.14 -5.06 -16.73
C VAL A 13 -62.32 -5.73 -17.84
N PRO A 14 -60.99 -5.70 -17.78
CA PRO A 14 -60.20 -6.84 -18.21
C PRO A 14 -59.42 -7.43 -17.03
N VAL A 15 -59.56 -8.74 -16.86
CA VAL A 15 -58.69 -9.60 -16.06
C VAL A 15 -57.38 -9.76 -16.82
N ALA A 16 -56.25 -9.53 -16.15
CA ALA A 16 -54.95 -10.04 -16.59
C ALA A 16 -54.14 -10.49 -15.36
N VAL A 17 -53.83 -11.78 -15.35
CA VAL A 17 -52.88 -12.45 -14.44
C VAL A 17 -51.47 -12.05 -14.84
N VAL A 18 -50.64 -11.59 -13.90
CA VAL A 18 -49.17 -11.73 -13.98
C VAL A 18 -48.61 -12.04 -12.60
N MET A 19 -47.71 -13.02 -12.61
CA MET A 19 -46.96 -13.63 -11.52
C MET A 19 -46.01 -12.64 -10.83
N GLY A 20 -45.61 -13.01 -9.62
CA GLY A 20 -44.98 -12.12 -8.65
C GLY A 20 -43.61 -11.52 -9.00
N CYS A 21 -43.27 -10.51 -8.21
CA CYS A 21 -41.91 -10.10 -7.93
C CYS A 21 -41.79 -10.00 -6.42
N GLY A 22 -40.86 -10.78 -5.87
CA GLY A 22 -40.49 -10.73 -4.47
C GLY A 22 -40.06 -9.33 -4.06
N SER A 23 -40.26 -9.03 -2.78
CA SER A 23 -39.53 -7.99 -2.08
C SER A 23 -38.04 -8.25 -2.25
N GLY A 24 -37.44 -7.61 -3.25
CA GLY A 24 -36.00 -7.45 -3.32
C GLY A 24 -35.62 -6.54 -2.16
N GLU A 25 -35.23 -7.15 -1.04
CA GLU A 25 -34.32 -6.50 -0.11
C GLU A 25 -33.14 -6.04 -0.95
N MET A 26 -33.02 -4.72 -1.13
CA MET A 26 -31.77 -4.15 -1.61
C MET A 26 -30.73 -4.51 -0.56
N MET A 27 -29.85 -5.46 -0.88
CA MET A 27 -28.66 -5.71 -0.09
C MET A 27 -27.92 -4.39 0.05
N GLU A 28 -27.87 -3.91 1.28
CA GLU A 28 -27.09 -2.75 1.71
C GLU A 28 -25.61 -3.09 1.46
N GLU A 29 -24.98 -2.42 0.49
CA GLU A 29 -23.57 -2.55 0.13
C GLU A 29 -22.76 -2.00 1.31
N VAL A 30 -22.33 -2.89 2.23
CA VAL A 30 -21.46 -2.54 3.36
C VAL A 30 -20.07 -2.23 2.78
N ALA A 31 -19.81 -0.97 2.51
CA ALA A 31 -18.55 -0.51 1.94
C ALA A 31 -17.41 -0.71 2.96
N THR A 32 -16.42 -1.49 2.56
CA THR A 32 -15.29 -1.83 3.42
C THR A 32 -14.16 -0.80 3.27
N ALA A 33 -13.32 -0.64 4.30
CA ALA A 33 -12.23 0.32 4.28
C ALA A 33 -10.94 -0.38 3.86
N SER A 34 -10.27 0.17 2.86
CA SER A 34 -8.91 -0.24 2.46
C SER A 34 -8.24 0.94 1.78
N THR A 35 -6.98 0.77 1.39
CA THR A 35 -6.22 1.66 0.49
C THR A 35 -7.01 2.19 -0.71
N ARG A 36 -8.12 1.54 -1.08
CA ARG A 36 -9.13 1.98 -2.05
C ARG A 36 -9.48 3.46 -2.01
N GLN A 37 -9.86 3.99 -0.84
CA GLN A 37 -10.30 5.38 -0.74
C GLN A 37 -9.16 6.37 -1.02
N ALA A 38 -7.93 6.04 -0.59
CA ALA A 38 -6.74 6.82 -0.90
C ALA A 38 -6.46 6.79 -2.41
N LEU A 39 -6.42 5.61 -3.03
CA LEU A 39 -6.11 5.47 -4.45
C LEU A 39 -7.18 6.04 -5.40
N GLY A 40 -8.37 6.33 -4.89
CA GLY A 40 -9.43 7.04 -5.62
C GLY A 40 -9.07 8.49 -5.97
N ASP A 41 -8.25 9.17 -5.15
CA ASP A 41 -7.87 10.57 -5.38
C ASP A 41 -6.45 10.66 -6.00
N PRO A 42 -6.27 11.48 -7.05
CA PRO A 42 -5.00 11.63 -7.77
C PRO A 42 -3.84 12.18 -6.95
N ASN A 43 -4.11 12.75 -5.78
CA ASN A 43 -3.11 13.36 -4.92
C ASN A 43 -2.54 12.39 -3.89
N PHE A 44 -3.08 11.17 -3.76
CA PHE A 44 -2.53 10.20 -2.81
C PHE A 44 -1.58 9.20 -3.45
N GLU A 45 -0.60 8.80 -2.65
CA GLU A 45 0.29 7.67 -2.95
C GLU A 45 -0.26 6.41 -2.28
N MET A 46 0.47 5.31 -2.43
CA MET A 46 0.24 4.18 -1.53
C MET A 46 0.59 4.64 -0.10
N PRO A 47 -0.08 4.12 0.95
CA PRO A 47 0.45 4.24 2.30
C PRO A 47 1.92 3.88 2.29
N GLN A 48 2.69 4.66 3.03
CA GLN A 48 4.09 4.39 3.26
C GLN A 48 4.23 3.97 4.71
N ASN A 49 5.10 3.00 4.96
CA ASN A 49 5.71 2.91 6.26
C ASN A 49 6.80 3.98 6.39
N GLY A 50 7.21 4.32 7.59
CA GLY A 50 8.14 5.43 7.84
C GLY A 50 7.87 6.14 9.15
N LEU A 51 6.81 5.80 9.87
CA LEU A 51 6.55 6.34 11.19
C LEU A 51 7.62 5.83 12.15
N ASP A 52 8.29 6.74 12.84
CA ASP A 52 9.23 6.37 13.89
C ASP A 52 8.46 5.70 15.05
N PRO A 53 8.86 4.52 15.54
CA PRO A 53 8.25 3.88 16.70
C PRO A 53 8.17 4.79 17.95
N ASP A 54 9.17 5.64 18.16
CA ASP A 54 9.21 6.59 19.28
C ASP A 54 8.05 7.59 19.24
N THR A 55 7.52 7.87 18.04
CA THR A 55 6.39 8.77 17.85
C THR A 55 5.15 8.30 18.59
N VAL A 56 4.92 6.99 18.75
CA VAL A 56 3.83 6.48 19.60
C VAL A 56 4.19 6.57 21.08
N LEU A 57 5.41 6.18 21.44
CA LEU A 57 5.88 6.14 22.84
C LEU A 57 5.88 7.51 23.52
N VAL A 58 6.20 8.58 22.79
CA VAL A 58 6.20 9.93 23.37
C VAL A 58 4.79 10.55 23.45
N ASN A 59 3.80 9.96 22.78
CA ASN A 59 2.43 10.48 22.66
C ASN A 59 1.35 9.65 23.37
N LEU A 60 1.72 8.74 24.29
CA LEU A 60 0.76 7.85 24.98
C LEU A 60 -0.46 8.57 25.59
N GLU A 61 -0.23 9.70 26.26
CA GLU A 61 -1.29 10.48 26.90
C GLU A 61 -2.24 11.11 25.88
N LEU A 62 -1.68 11.66 24.79
CA LEU A 62 -2.45 12.23 23.69
C LEU A 62 -3.29 11.14 23.00
N LEU A 63 -2.70 9.96 22.75
CA LEU A 63 -3.40 8.81 22.18
C LEU A 63 -4.53 8.34 23.09
N ALA A 64 -4.30 8.25 24.40
CA ALA A 64 -5.34 7.86 25.35
C ALA A 64 -6.53 8.84 25.37
N ALA A 65 -6.27 10.14 25.26
CA ALA A 65 -7.32 11.16 25.27
C ALA A 65 -8.33 11.02 24.12
N TRP A 66 -7.89 10.51 22.96
CA TRP A 66 -8.75 10.31 21.80
C TRP A 66 -9.85 9.27 21.98
N LYS A 67 -9.76 8.41 23.01
CA LYS A 67 -10.81 7.42 23.34
C LYS A 67 -12.14 8.04 23.74
N ASP A 68 -12.09 9.26 24.26
CA ASP A 68 -13.27 9.96 24.76
C ASP A 68 -13.76 11.05 23.80
N HIS A 69 -13.14 11.17 22.62
CA HIS A 69 -13.37 12.27 21.69
C HIS A 69 -13.62 11.79 20.26
N PRO A 70 -14.60 12.39 19.54
CA PRO A 70 -14.71 12.20 18.10
C PRO A 70 -13.48 12.75 17.37
N LEU A 71 -12.96 12.04 16.38
CA LEU A 71 -11.82 12.46 15.56
C LEU A 71 -12.27 13.51 14.52
N SER A 72 -12.58 14.71 14.99
CA SER A 72 -13.04 15.86 14.20
C SER A 72 -12.41 17.16 14.72
N SER A 73 -12.49 18.25 13.95
CA SER A 73 -12.00 19.57 14.42
C SER A 73 -12.66 20.02 15.73
N ALA A 74 -13.94 19.68 15.93
CA ALA A 74 -14.67 19.97 17.15
C ALA A 74 -14.20 19.10 18.32
N GLY A 75 -13.97 17.79 18.08
CA GLY A 75 -13.45 16.88 19.10
C GLY A 75 -12.03 17.25 19.52
N PHE A 76 -11.17 17.65 18.58
CA PHE A 76 -9.85 18.19 18.88
C PHE A 76 -9.93 19.43 19.79
N SER A 77 -10.82 20.37 19.45
CA SER A 77 -11.03 21.58 20.25
C SER A 77 -11.53 21.25 21.68
N ALA A 78 -12.38 20.25 21.81
CA ALA A 78 -12.86 19.77 23.12
C ALA A 78 -11.75 19.10 23.94
N MET A 79 -10.90 18.30 23.28
CA MET A 79 -9.73 17.67 23.91
C MET A 79 -8.75 18.72 24.44
N LEU A 80 -8.41 19.73 23.64
CA LEU A 80 -7.56 20.85 24.10
C LEU A 80 -8.22 21.68 25.22
N ALA A 81 -9.54 21.81 25.22
CA ALA A 81 -10.24 22.50 26.30
C ALA A 81 -10.18 21.74 27.62
N GLN A 82 -10.10 20.40 27.58
CA GLN A 82 -9.92 19.56 28.76
C GLN A 82 -8.48 19.58 29.26
N ASP A 83 -7.52 19.46 28.34
CA ASP A 83 -6.09 19.56 28.65
C ASP A 83 -5.36 20.44 27.64
N PRO A 84 -5.13 21.72 27.98
CA PRO A 84 -4.43 22.66 27.11
C PRO A 84 -2.97 22.27 26.83
N SER A 85 -2.35 21.42 27.66
CA SER A 85 -0.95 21.02 27.47
C SER A 85 -0.73 20.18 26.21
N PHE A 86 -1.79 19.58 25.66
CA PHE A 86 -1.71 18.90 24.37
C PHE A 86 -1.37 19.85 23.22
N ALA A 87 -1.71 21.13 23.30
CA ALA A 87 -1.33 22.10 22.28
C ALA A 87 0.19 22.24 22.17
N ASP A 88 0.90 22.19 23.31
CA ASP A 88 2.36 22.31 23.35
C ASP A 88 3.06 21.18 22.57
N ARG A 89 2.42 20.00 22.44
CA ARG A 89 2.96 18.85 21.68
C ARG A 89 3.01 19.11 20.16
N PHE A 90 2.23 20.07 19.67
CA PHE A 90 2.19 20.46 18.25
C PHE A 90 3.01 21.74 17.97
N ASP A 91 3.39 22.50 19.01
CA ASP A 91 3.96 23.86 18.88
C ASP A 91 5.50 23.93 18.91
N THR A 92 6.22 22.81 19.08
CA THR A 92 7.68 22.81 19.31
C THR A 92 8.57 23.00 18.07
N GLY A 93 8.05 23.45 16.92
CA GLY A 93 8.79 23.58 15.66
C GLY A 93 8.49 22.44 14.66
N THR A 94 9.32 22.29 13.61
CA THR A 94 9.11 21.38 12.45
C THR A 94 8.43 20.05 12.81
N SER A 95 7.43 19.62 12.01
CA SER A 95 6.69 18.34 12.07
C SER A 95 7.01 17.51 13.33
N THR A 96 6.31 17.81 14.42
CA THR A 96 6.53 17.10 15.69
C THR A 96 6.07 15.65 15.55
N SER A 97 6.53 14.77 16.43
CA SER A 97 6.00 13.41 16.50
C SER A 97 4.47 13.41 16.69
N ALA A 98 3.90 14.40 17.38
CA ALA A 98 2.44 14.56 17.51
C ALA A 98 1.76 14.90 16.16
N GLU A 99 2.39 15.72 15.33
CA GLU A 99 1.89 16.04 13.97
C GLU A 99 1.90 14.78 13.08
N GLU A 100 3.00 14.02 13.12
CA GLU A 100 3.15 12.80 12.33
C GLU A 100 2.16 11.71 12.75
N ILE A 101 2.01 11.44 14.05
CA ILE A 101 1.06 10.42 14.52
C ILE A 101 -0.39 10.81 14.22
N MET A 102 -0.73 12.10 14.33
CA MET A 102 -2.07 12.58 13.99
C MET A 102 -2.36 12.42 12.50
N ALA A 103 -1.38 12.69 11.63
CA ALA A 103 -1.52 12.46 10.20
C ALA A 103 -1.84 11.00 9.89
N ASP A 104 -1.14 10.06 10.54
CA ASP A 104 -1.37 8.62 10.34
C ASP A 104 -2.71 8.15 10.94
N ILE A 105 -3.08 8.58 12.16
CA ILE A 105 -4.37 8.24 12.77
C ILE A 105 -5.52 8.74 11.90
N VAL A 106 -5.48 10.01 11.48
CA VAL A 106 -6.52 10.61 10.64
C VAL A 106 -6.58 9.92 9.29
N SER A 107 -5.43 9.67 8.66
CA SER A 107 -5.33 8.93 7.39
C SER A 107 -5.93 7.53 7.50
N CYS A 108 -5.69 6.81 8.59
CA CYS A 108 -6.22 5.46 8.81
C CYS A 108 -7.72 5.48 9.11
N ALA A 109 -8.16 6.33 10.03
CA ALA A 109 -9.51 6.31 10.56
C ALA A 109 -10.56 6.88 9.61
N LEU A 110 -10.27 8.02 8.96
CA LEU A 110 -11.30 8.84 8.31
C LEU A 110 -11.36 8.66 6.80
N ASP A 111 -12.55 8.89 6.24
CA ASP A 111 -12.79 8.90 4.80
C ASP A 111 -11.99 10.02 4.10
N SER A 112 -11.60 9.83 2.83
CA SER A 112 -10.75 10.78 2.09
C SER A 112 -11.32 12.19 1.89
N THR A 113 -12.64 12.32 2.09
CA THR A 113 -13.38 13.59 2.04
C THR A 113 -13.29 14.40 3.34
N ARG A 114 -12.86 13.79 4.45
CA ARG A 114 -12.80 14.43 5.76
C ARG A 114 -11.46 15.10 5.99
N VAL A 115 -11.50 16.27 6.63
CA VAL A 115 -10.34 17.04 7.04
C VAL A 115 -10.53 17.46 8.48
N VAL A 116 -9.59 17.11 9.34
CA VAL A 116 -9.48 17.56 10.72
C VAL A 116 -8.58 18.78 10.74
N THR A 117 -9.05 19.86 11.35
CA THR A 117 -8.29 21.09 11.52
C THR A 117 -8.17 21.39 13.00
N ALA A 118 -6.96 21.70 13.45
CA ALA A 118 -6.68 22.09 14.82
C ALA A 118 -6.07 23.50 14.83
N SER A 119 -6.46 24.32 15.81
CA SER A 119 -5.84 25.61 16.03
C SER A 119 -5.14 25.58 17.38
N THR A 120 -3.83 25.72 17.33
CA THR A 120 -2.98 25.93 18.50
C THR A 120 -2.69 27.43 18.64
N PRO A 121 -2.11 27.89 19.77
CA PRO A 121 -1.65 29.26 19.89
C PRO A 121 -0.64 29.67 18.80
N SER A 122 0.16 28.73 18.30
CA SER A 122 1.25 29.01 17.34
C SER A 122 0.84 28.83 15.86
N GLU A 123 0.01 27.83 15.55
CA GLU A 123 -0.23 27.38 14.18
C GLU A 123 -1.62 26.74 13.98
N ILE A 124 -2.08 26.69 12.73
CA ILE A 124 -3.24 25.90 12.32
C ILE A 124 -2.76 24.63 11.63
N HIS A 125 -3.06 23.49 12.24
CA HIS A 125 -2.73 22.16 11.74
C HIS A 125 -3.91 21.57 10.97
N SER A 126 -3.63 20.73 9.98
CA SER A 126 -4.66 20.15 9.12
C SER A 126 -4.28 18.76 8.61
N TRP A 127 -5.09 17.77 8.96
CA TRP A 127 -4.92 16.38 8.55
C TRP A 127 -6.11 15.90 7.74
N ARG A 128 -5.86 15.10 6.69
CA ARG A 128 -6.89 14.60 5.79
C ARG A 128 -7.02 13.08 5.92
N GLY A 129 -8.25 12.60 5.99
CA GLY A 129 -8.57 11.17 5.97
C GLY A 129 -8.11 10.50 4.68
N GLN A 130 -7.95 9.18 4.68
CA GLN A 130 -7.57 8.44 3.47
C GLN A 130 -8.25 7.07 3.37
N PHE A 131 -8.26 6.23 4.41
CA PHE A 131 -8.74 4.84 4.32
C PHE A 131 -10.18 4.66 4.79
N GLY A 132 -10.63 5.45 5.76
CA GLY A 132 -11.97 5.32 6.31
C GLY A 132 -12.20 4.06 7.13
N LEU A 133 -11.17 3.51 7.81
CA LEU A 133 -11.32 2.32 8.68
C LEU A 133 -12.41 2.49 9.75
N CYS A 134 -12.66 3.74 10.15
CA CYS A 134 -13.74 4.15 11.03
C CYS A 134 -14.56 5.29 10.39
N GLY A 135 -14.83 5.15 9.10
CA GLY A 135 -15.61 6.08 8.32
C GLY A 135 -17.12 5.90 8.49
N SER A 136 -17.89 6.72 7.79
CA SER A 136 -19.36 6.73 7.87
C SER A 136 -20.04 5.43 7.42
N THR A 137 -19.32 4.61 6.64
CA THR A 137 -19.80 3.33 6.09
C THR A 137 -19.10 2.12 6.70
N ALA A 138 -18.12 2.34 7.60
CA ALA A 138 -17.34 1.27 8.19
C ALA A 138 -18.17 0.49 9.23
N SER A 139 -18.02 -0.83 9.24
CA SER A 139 -18.62 -1.72 10.25
C SER A 139 -18.13 -1.42 11.67
N ALA A 140 -16.93 -0.85 11.81
CA ALA A 140 -16.34 -0.45 13.08
C ALA A 140 -16.97 0.85 13.65
N GLY A 141 -17.86 1.51 12.92
CA GLY A 141 -18.50 2.77 13.32
C GLY A 141 -17.70 4.01 12.93
N SER A 142 -18.37 5.17 12.98
CA SER A 142 -17.82 6.46 12.55
C SER A 142 -17.13 7.20 13.70
N TRP A 143 -15.80 7.22 13.71
CA TRP A 143 -15.04 7.99 14.69
C TRP A 143 -15.16 9.51 14.47
N TRP A 144 -15.58 9.94 13.27
CA TRP A 144 -15.86 11.35 13.02
C TRP A 144 -17.04 11.86 13.86
N ASP A 145 -18.08 11.04 14.01
CA ASP A 145 -19.36 11.46 14.59
C ASP A 145 -19.45 11.24 16.11
N ALA A 146 -18.71 10.27 16.64
CA ALA A 146 -18.74 9.88 18.05
C ALA A 146 -17.35 9.38 18.52
N PRO A 147 -17.11 9.27 19.84
CA PRO A 147 -15.94 8.55 20.35
C PRO A 147 -15.84 7.13 19.74
N PRO A 148 -14.61 6.62 19.55
CA PRO A 148 -14.37 5.41 18.78
C PRO A 148 -14.88 4.15 19.49
N THR A 149 -15.31 3.16 18.71
CA THR A 149 -15.60 1.82 19.22
C THR A 149 -14.30 1.04 19.47
N LYS A 150 -14.39 -0.08 20.20
CA LYS A 150 -13.24 -1.00 20.37
C LYS A 150 -12.67 -1.47 19.03
N ALA A 151 -13.54 -1.95 18.13
CA ALA A 151 -13.13 -2.43 16.80
C ALA A 151 -12.43 -1.32 15.99
N CYS A 152 -12.92 -0.08 16.08
CA CYS A 152 -12.30 1.06 15.44
C CYS A 152 -10.88 1.32 15.98
N LEU A 153 -10.71 1.33 17.30
CA LEU A 153 -9.41 1.49 17.94
C LEU A 153 -8.43 0.40 17.50
N GLU A 154 -8.87 -0.85 17.43
CA GLU A 154 -8.03 -2.00 17.04
C GLU A 154 -7.60 -1.93 15.58
N LEU A 155 -8.53 -1.64 14.66
CA LEU A 155 -8.22 -1.50 13.23
C LEU A 155 -7.28 -0.32 12.95
N VAL A 156 -7.52 0.84 13.57
CA VAL A 156 -6.66 2.01 13.40
C VAL A 156 -5.30 1.76 14.02
N SER A 157 -5.24 1.08 15.17
CA SER A 157 -3.97 0.66 15.77
C SER A 157 -3.18 -0.26 14.84
N GLY A 158 -3.82 -1.27 14.25
CA GLY A 158 -3.18 -2.13 13.25
C GLY A 158 -2.62 -1.35 12.06
N CYS A 159 -3.38 -0.36 11.57
CA CYS A 159 -2.94 0.53 10.48
C CYS A 159 -1.75 1.43 10.86
N VAL A 160 -1.73 1.99 12.07
CA VAL A 160 -0.63 2.81 12.59
C VAL A 160 0.62 1.96 12.81
N LEU A 161 0.48 0.80 13.46
CA LEU A 161 1.58 -0.15 13.69
C LEU A 161 2.17 -0.65 12.37
N ALA A 162 1.31 -0.92 11.38
CA ALA A 162 1.72 -1.25 10.02
C ALA A 162 2.54 -0.15 9.35
N ARG A 163 2.48 1.11 9.78
CA ARG A 163 3.26 2.21 9.21
C ARG A 163 4.58 2.45 9.93
N MET A 164 4.85 1.74 11.02
CA MET A 164 6.10 1.89 11.73
C MET A 164 7.29 1.35 10.94
N ASN A 165 8.42 2.08 11.03
CA ASN A 165 9.68 1.71 10.42
C ASN A 165 10.88 2.28 11.20
N LYS A 166 11.60 1.42 11.95
CA LYS A 166 12.82 1.79 12.71
C LYS A 166 13.95 2.29 11.80
N LEU A 167 14.00 1.86 10.54
CA LEU A 167 15.00 2.33 9.58
C LEU A 167 14.73 3.75 9.05
N GLY A 168 13.58 4.35 9.40
CA GLY A 168 13.16 5.67 8.90
C GLY A 168 12.89 5.71 7.40
N ARG A 169 12.86 4.54 6.73
CA ARG A 169 12.67 4.44 5.27
C ARG A 169 11.19 4.53 4.90
N GLN A 170 10.91 5.06 3.71
CA GLN A 170 9.58 5.08 3.13
C GLN A 170 9.37 3.88 2.21
N VAL A 171 8.59 2.90 2.66
CA VAL A 171 8.25 1.74 1.84
C VAL A 171 6.76 1.76 1.52
N PRO A 172 6.40 1.71 0.24
CA PRO A 172 5.01 1.59 -0.16
C PRO A 172 4.45 0.26 0.36
N ILE A 173 3.31 0.34 1.02
CA ILE A 173 2.61 -0.82 1.55
C ILE A 173 1.17 -0.84 1.06
N SER A 174 0.58 -2.03 1.01
CA SER A 174 -0.85 -2.23 0.83
C SER A 174 -1.42 -2.77 2.14
N ILE A 175 -2.50 -2.17 2.63
CA ILE A 175 -3.12 -2.51 3.92
C ILE A 175 -4.50 -3.09 3.65
N HIS A 176 -4.69 -4.34 4.07
CA HIS A 176 -5.92 -5.10 3.94
C HIS A 176 -6.53 -5.36 5.33
N VAL A 177 -7.85 -5.23 5.46
CA VAL A 177 -8.58 -5.60 6.67
C VAL A 177 -9.66 -6.64 6.32
N PRO A 178 -9.94 -7.60 7.22
CA PRO A 178 -10.93 -8.65 6.96
C PRO A 178 -12.30 -8.05 6.64
N SER A 179 -12.74 -8.18 5.38
CA SER A 179 -14.01 -7.59 4.95
C SER A 179 -14.50 -8.19 3.63
N ALA A 180 -15.82 -8.37 3.49
CA ALA A 180 -16.42 -9.28 2.52
C ALA A 180 -16.59 -8.75 1.08
N ASP A 181 -15.81 -7.76 0.62
CA ASP A 181 -16.02 -7.18 -0.72
C ASP A 181 -14.74 -6.97 -1.53
N ASP A 182 -14.40 -8.02 -2.30
CA ASP A 182 -13.16 -8.24 -3.05
C ASP A 182 -13.21 -7.76 -4.53
N GLN A 183 -14.25 -7.02 -4.95
CA GLN A 183 -14.47 -6.81 -6.39
C GLN A 183 -14.00 -5.47 -7.00
N ARG A 184 -13.51 -4.52 -6.20
CA ARG A 184 -13.04 -3.21 -6.73
C ARG A 184 -11.66 -2.84 -6.22
N LEU A 185 -10.65 -3.48 -6.80
CA LEU A 185 -9.25 -3.15 -6.55
C LEU A 185 -8.84 -1.92 -7.35
N HIS A 186 -8.31 -0.92 -6.65
CA HIS A 186 -7.91 0.34 -7.25
C HIS A 186 -6.56 0.21 -7.98
N ARG A 187 -6.34 1.14 -8.90
CA ARG A 187 -5.13 1.19 -9.71
C ARG A 187 -4.01 1.85 -8.91
N VAL A 188 -2.83 1.25 -8.89
CA VAL A 188 -1.69 1.81 -8.14
C VAL A 188 -1.09 2.96 -8.91
N ARG A 189 -0.87 4.09 -8.24
CA ARG A 189 -0.20 5.26 -8.84
C ARG A 189 1.30 5.14 -8.77
N ALA A 190 1.98 5.76 -9.74
CA ALA A 190 3.42 5.90 -9.67
C ALA A 190 3.81 6.70 -8.42
N GLN A 191 4.74 6.17 -7.62
CA GLN A 191 5.21 6.85 -6.41
C GLN A 191 6.04 8.09 -6.78
N ARG A 192 5.86 9.19 -6.05
CA ARG A 192 6.55 10.48 -6.28
C ARG A 192 7.70 10.72 -5.32
N THR A 193 7.82 9.87 -4.31
CA THR A 193 8.92 9.85 -3.35
C THR A 193 9.70 8.54 -3.49
N ARG A 194 10.96 8.57 -3.06
CA ARG A 194 11.84 7.41 -2.99
C ARG A 194 11.90 6.88 -1.56
N ARG A 195 12.52 5.71 -1.40
CA ARG A 195 12.70 5.04 -0.11
C ARG A 195 13.44 5.86 0.94
N ASP A 196 14.33 6.75 0.52
CA ASP A 196 15.06 7.69 1.38
C ASP A 196 14.28 9.00 1.64
N ARG A 197 12.97 9.02 1.34
CA ARG A 197 12.07 10.18 1.42
C ARG A 197 12.39 11.30 0.43
N THR A 198 13.31 11.09 -0.51
CA THR A 198 13.62 12.12 -1.50
C THR A 198 12.48 12.21 -2.53
N SER A 199 11.98 13.43 -2.72
CA SER A 199 10.99 13.71 -3.77
C SER A 199 11.64 13.58 -5.15
N ILE A 200 10.92 12.95 -6.07
CA ILE A 200 11.28 12.90 -7.48
C ILE A 200 10.95 14.27 -8.09
N GLY A 201 12.00 15.02 -8.42
CA GLY A 201 11.96 16.36 -9.00
C GLY A 201 11.01 16.48 -10.19
N SER A 202 10.94 15.45 -11.05
CA SER A 202 10.02 15.42 -12.20
C SER A 202 8.55 15.70 -11.84
N PHE A 203 8.09 15.39 -10.63
CA PHE A 203 6.72 15.71 -10.19
C PHE A 203 6.54 17.13 -9.63
N GLN A 204 7.61 17.90 -9.47
CA GLN A 204 7.53 19.27 -9.01
C GLN A 204 6.88 20.17 -10.06
N ALA A 205 6.26 21.25 -9.60
CA ALA A 205 5.74 22.28 -10.48
C ALA A 205 6.90 22.95 -11.24
N CYS A 206 6.69 23.21 -12.54
CA CYS A 206 7.69 23.94 -13.31
C CYS A 206 7.73 25.43 -12.97
N PRO A 207 8.89 26.09 -13.11
CA PRO A 207 9.00 27.54 -12.98
C PRO A 207 8.03 28.28 -13.92
N PHE A 208 7.62 29.49 -13.52
CA PHE A 208 6.78 30.35 -14.35
C PHE A 208 7.39 30.57 -15.73
N GLY A 209 6.55 30.47 -16.78
CA GLY A 209 6.96 30.69 -18.18
C GLY A 209 7.43 29.44 -18.93
N VAL A 210 7.45 28.26 -18.28
CA VAL A 210 7.72 26.99 -18.96
C VAL A 210 6.43 26.42 -19.58
N PHE A 211 6.46 26.19 -20.90
CA PHE A 211 5.33 25.66 -21.66
C PHE A 211 5.49 24.16 -21.93
N GLY A 212 5.16 23.33 -20.94
CA GLY A 212 5.26 21.86 -21.05
C GLY A 212 6.05 21.23 -19.91
N PRO A 213 6.02 19.90 -19.77
CA PRO A 213 6.95 19.22 -18.89
C PRO A 213 8.39 19.50 -19.34
N THR A 214 9.29 19.68 -18.39
CA THR A 214 10.73 19.65 -18.70
C THR A 214 11.27 18.26 -18.42
N ASP A 215 12.58 18.12 -18.53
CA ASP A 215 13.27 16.91 -18.11
C ASP A 215 13.08 16.62 -16.61
N THR A 216 12.82 17.66 -15.80
CA THR A 216 12.88 17.64 -14.33
C THR A 216 11.65 18.22 -13.62
N CYS A 217 10.56 18.58 -14.30
CA CYS A 217 9.34 19.10 -13.67
C CYS A 217 8.11 18.95 -14.57
N GLY A 218 6.92 19.15 -13.99
CA GLY A 218 5.65 19.25 -14.72
C GLY A 218 5.01 17.92 -15.10
N TRP A 219 5.53 16.82 -14.55
CA TRP A 219 4.96 15.49 -14.74
C TRP A 219 3.92 15.18 -13.68
N ARG A 220 2.91 14.40 -14.05
CA ARG A 220 1.91 13.84 -13.13
C ARG A 220 2.06 12.33 -13.07
N ALA A 221 1.94 11.76 -11.88
CA ALA A 221 1.86 10.32 -11.70
C ALA A 221 0.58 9.77 -12.34
N GLU A 222 0.72 8.85 -13.28
CA GLU A 222 -0.40 8.03 -13.76
C GLU A 222 -0.44 6.76 -12.92
N PHE A 223 -0.18 5.59 -13.50
CA PHE A 223 -0.32 4.31 -12.83
C PHE A 223 0.90 3.41 -13.01
N VAL A 224 0.92 2.34 -12.24
CA VAL A 224 1.84 1.21 -12.37
C VAL A 224 1.22 0.19 -13.31
N GLY A 225 2.07 -0.49 -14.09
CA GLY A 225 1.74 -1.66 -14.88
C GLY A 225 2.67 -2.81 -14.58
N ILE A 226 2.28 -3.99 -15.07
CA ILE A 226 3.05 -5.22 -14.95
C ILE A 226 3.24 -5.78 -16.34
N CYS A 227 4.44 -6.24 -16.67
CA CYS A 227 4.73 -6.84 -17.97
C CYS A 227 5.74 -7.98 -17.83
N GLN A 228 5.66 -8.94 -18.75
CA GLN A 228 6.66 -9.99 -18.90
C GLN A 228 7.98 -9.35 -19.37
N ARG A 229 9.08 -9.68 -18.69
CA ARG A 229 10.41 -9.11 -18.93
C ARG A 229 10.80 -9.24 -20.41
N GLY A 230 11.18 -8.12 -21.02
CA GLY A 230 11.58 -8.05 -22.44
C GLY A 230 10.43 -8.10 -23.46
N ALA A 231 9.18 -8.30 -23.04
CA ALA A 231 8.04 -8.27 -23.95
C ALA A 231 7.75 -6.84 -24.45
N GLN A 232 7.13 -6.71 -25.63
CA GLN A 232 6.63 -5.42 -26.10
C GLN A 232 5.36 -5.02 -25.32
N VAL A 233 5.31 -3.77 -24.91
CA VAL A 233 4.16 -3.13 -24.25
C VAL A 233 3.67 -2.01 -25.16
N THR A 234 2.39 -2.05 -25.50
CA THR A 234 1.76 -1.03 -26.35
C THR A 234 0.65 -0.34 -25.57
N LEU A 235 0.79 0.97 -25.38
CA LEU A 235 -0.17 1.78 -24.64
C LEU A 235 -0.86 2.77 -25.57
N GLN A 236 -2.11 3.09 -25.25
CA GLN A 236 -2.96 4.00 -26.01
C GLN A 236 -3.57 5.06 -25.08
N ARG A 237 -3.79 6.25 -25.64
CA ARG A 237 -4.52 7.34 -24.99
C ARG A 237 -5.25 8.15 -26.03
N ASN A 238 -6.39 8.73 -25.65
CA ASN A 238 -7.02 9.79 -26.41
C ASN A 238 -6.30 11.13 -26.13
N GLY A 239 -5.90 11.81 -27.21
CA GLY A 239 -5.36 13.15 -27.15
C GLY A 239 -3.84 13.23 -26.99
N ALA A 240 -3.28 14.35 -27.45
CA ALA A 240 -1.84 14.58 -27.42
C ALA A 240 -1.34 14.76 -25.98
N SER A 241 -0.38 13.94 -25.58
CA SER A 241 0.28 14.04 -24.29
C SER A 241 1.71 13.50 -24.38
N GLN A 242 2.61 14.05 -23.57
CA GLN A 242 3.91 13.45 -23.35
C GLN A 242 3.81 12.41 -22.26
N VAL A 243 4.49 11.29 -22.46
CA VAL A 243 4.54 10.19 -21.50
C VAL A 243 5.97 9.77 -21.27
N ARG A 244 6.29 9.50 -20.01
CA ARG A 244 7.55 8.91 -19.59
C ARG A 244 7.25 7.57 -18.94
N VAL A 245 7.96 6.55 -19.39
CA VAL A 245 7.88 5.21 -18.82
C VAL A 245 9.07 5.04 -17.89
N CYS A 246 8.83 4.63 -16.65
CA CYS A 246 9.85 4.40 -15.65
C CYS A 246 9.89 2.92 -15.26
N LYS A 247 11.06 2.46 -14.84
CA LYS A 247 11.31 1.15 -14.25
C LYS A 247 10.77 1.08 -12.81
N GLY A 248 10.05 0.01 -12.46
CA GLY A 248 9.50 -0.20 -11.11
C GLY A 248 8.19 0.55 -10.87
N ILE A 249 7.83 0.75 -9.60
CA ILE A 249 6.58 1.42 -9.19
C ILE A 249 6.72 2.93 -8.96
N HIS A 250 7.96 3.45 -8.93
CA HIS A 250 8.26 4.87 -8.72
C HIS A 250 8.32 5.61 -10.06
N GLY A 251 8.09 6.93 -10.02
CA GLY A 251 8.50 7.80 -11.12
C GLY A 251 10.02 7.90 -11.27
N CYS A 252 10.49 8.65 -12.26
CA CYS A 252 11.90 8.74 -12.60
C CYS A 252 12.29 10.09 -13.19
N GLU A 253 13.56 10.46 -12.99
CA GLU A 253 14.16 11.59 -13.72
C GLU A 253 14.57 11.19 -15.14
N LYS A 254 14.67 12.18 -16.04
CA LYS A 254 15.15 11.89 -17.40
C LYS A 254 16.65 11.60 -17.37
N GLY A 255 17.04 10.49 -17.98
CA GLY A 255 18.45 10.13 -18.13
C GLY A 255 19.13 9.75 -16.82
N GLU A 256 18.35 9.48 -15.77
CA GLU A 256 18.86 8.95 -14.51
C GLU A 256 19.62 7.64 -14.77
N GLN A 257 20.93 7.66 -14.52
CA GLN A 257 21.78 6.47 -14.57
C GLN A 257 21.92 5.85 -13.18
N ALA A 258 22.21 4.55 -13.15
CA ALA A 258 22.41 3.73 -11.96
C ALA A 258 23.15 4.47 -10.84
N SER A 259 22.48 4.71 -9.71
CA SER A 259 23.19 4.93 -8.46
C SER A 259 23.82 3.59 -8.05
N GLY A 260 25.08 3.63 -7.63
CA GLY A 260 25.92 2.44 -7.41
C GLY A 260 25.58 1.60 -6.16
N TYR A 261 24.33 1.57 -5.70
CA TYR A 261 23.93 0.72 -4.59
C TYR A 261 23.64 -0.72 -5.09
N PRO A 262 24.37 -1.73 -4.63
CA PRO A 262 24.10 -3.11 -4.99
C PRO A 262 22.74 -3.54 -4.43
N GLY A 263 21.82 -3.95 -5.32
CA GLY A 263 20.49 -4.46 -4.96
C GLY A 263 19.32 -3.62 -5.49
N PHE A 264 19.53 -2.36 -5.87
CA PHE A 264 18.47 -1.48 -6.39
C PHE A 264 18.80 -1.03 -7.81
N LEU A 265 18.08 -1.58 -8.78
CA LEU A 265 18.30 -1.28 -10.20
C LEU A 265 17.61 0.05 -10.56
N PRO A 266 18.24 0.90 -11.39
CA PRO A 266 17.82 2.28 -11.59
C PRO A 266 16.40 2.43 -12.14
N HIS A 267 15.75 3.51 -11.75
CA HIS A 267 14.56 4.02 -12.41
C HIS A 267 14.94 4.68 -13.75
N ALA A 268 15.43 3.89 -14.71
CA ALA A 268 15.66 4.41 -16.05
C ALA A 268 14.31 4.63 -16.72
N GLY A 269 14.13 5.81 -17.30
CA GLY A 269 12.96 6.10 -18.11
C GLY A 269 13.29 6.71 -19.46
N PHE A 270 12.47 6.40 -20.45
CA PHE A 270 12.50 7.06 -21.74
C PHE A 270 11.21 7.84 -21.95
N VAL A 271 11.31 8.92 -22.73
CA VAL A 271 10.18 9.81 -23.03
C VAL A 271 9.63 9.47 -24.40
N ALA A 272 8.32 9.28 -24.47
CA ALA A 272 7.53 9.12 -25.69
C ALA A 272 6.43 10.19 -25.76
N GLN A 273 5.84 10.37 -26.93
CA GLN A 273 4.75 11.31 -27.15
C GLN A 273 3.60 10.62 -27.87
N PHE A 274 2.38 10.86 -27.40
CA PHE A 274 1.16 10.51 -28.11
C PHE A 274 0.83 11.59 -29.14
N HIS A 275 0.75 11.21 -30.41
CA HIS A 275 0.27 12.08 -31.50
C HIS A 275 -1.17 11.70 -31.85
N GLY A 276 -2.14 12.41 -31.29
CA GLY A 276 -3.56 12.06 -31.45
C GLY A 276 -3.90 10.77 -30.69
N SER A 277 -4.26 9.72 -31.42
CA SER A 277 -4.57 8.38 -30.88
C SER A 277 -3.51 7.32 -31.24
N GLU A 278 -2.34 7.74 -31.73
CA GLU A 278 -1.27 6.81 -32.09
C GLU A 278 -0.71 6.11 -30.83
N PRO A 279 -0.62 4.77 -30.81
CA PRO A 279 -0.07 4.05 -29.67
C PRO A 279 1.42 4.31 -29.49
N ILE A 280 1.88 4.30 -28.24
CA ILE A 280 3.31 4.18 -27.93
C ILE A 280 3.65 2.71 -27.70
N THR A 281 4.84 2.28 -28.13
CA THR A 281 5.33 0.92 -27.89
C THR A 281 6.72 0.95 -27.28
N PHE A 282 6.97 0.10 -26.30
CA PHE A 282 8.27 -0.03 -25.64
C PHE A 282 8.54 -1.45 -25.16
N THR A 283 9.81 -1.71 -24.85
CA THR A 283 10.22 -3.02 -24.32
C THR A 283 10.14 -3.02 -22.81
N CYS A 284 9.43 -3.99 -22.25
CA CYS A 284 9.33 -4.22 -20.83
C CYS A 284 10.73 -4.39 -20.21
N PRO A 285 11.03 -3.74 -19.07
CA PRO A 285 12.33 -3.87 -18.42
C PRO A 285 12.72 -5.33 -18.11
N THR A 286 14.01 -5.67 -18.20
CA THR A 286 14.53 -7.01 -17.87
C THR A 286 15.39 -7.02 -16.59
N ASP A 287 15.79 -5.84 -16.13
CA ASP A 287 16.79 -5.59 -15.10
C ASP A 287 16.20 -4.76 -13.96
N VAL A 288 15.14 -5.24 -13.33
CA VAL A 288 14.40 -4.49 -12.30
C VAL A 288 13.82 -5.41 -11.25
N GLY A 289 14.23 -5.17 -10.00
CA GLY A 289 13.64 -5.67 -8.75
C GLY A 289 13.25 -7.15 -8.72
N VAL A 290 12.47 -7.50 -7.69
CA VAL A 290 11.73 -8.77 -7.71
C VAL A 290 10.45 -8.57 -8.51
N GLY A 291 10.09 -9.57 -9.32
CA GLY A 291 8.78 -9.60 -9.98
C GLY A 291 7.66 -9.86 -8.98
N PRO A 292 6.38 -9.84 -9.41
CA PRO A 292 5.28 -10.28 -8.57
C PRO A 292 5.47 -11.72 -8.07
N SER A 293 5.02 -11.99 -6.84
CA SER A 293 5.03 -13.34 -6.27
C SER A 293 4.31 -14.32 -7.21
N GLY A 294 4.93 -15.47 -7.45
CA GLY A 294 4.44 -16.48 -8.41
C GLY A 294 4.59 -16.12 -9.90
N ARG A 295 5.12 -14.94 -10.24
CA ARG A 295 5.39 -14.50 -11.63
C ARG A 295 6.81 -13.91 -11.77
N PRO A 296 7.88 -14.71 -11.56
CA PRO A 296 9.25 -14.23 -11.58
C PRO A 296 9.71 -13.77 -12.97
N ASP A 297 9.01 -14.12 -14.04
CA ASP A 297 9.25 -13.65 -15.40
C ASP A 297 8.63 -12.27 -15.68
N HIS A 298 7.90 -11.70 -14.72
CA HIS A 298 7.28 -10.39 -14.83
C HIS A 298 8.05 -9.32 -14.05
N THR A 299 7.76 -8.06 -14.36
CA THR A 299 8.25 -6.90 -13.61
C THR A 299 7.27 -5.73 -13.70
N TYR A 300 7.56 -4.69 -12.93
CA TYR A 300 6.80 -3.46 -12.84
C TYR A 300 7.38 -2.37 -13.73
N PHE A 301 6.48 -1.55 -14.26
CA PHE A 301 6.80 -0.25 -14.85
C PHE A 301 5.80 0.78 -14.35
N SER A 302 6.16 2.05 -14.37
CA SER A 302 5.26 3.14 -14.02
C SER A 302 5.19 4.14 -15.16
N ILE A 303 4.06 4.83 -15.24
CA ILE A 303 3.81 5.83 -16.27
C ILE A 303 3.66 7.19 -15.60
N MET A 304 4.35 8.17 -16.17
CA MET A 304 4.19 9.58 -15.86
C MET A 304 3.68 10.29 -17.12
N ALA A 305 2.78 11.23 -16.97
CA ALA A 305 2.21 11.97 -18.10
C ALA A 305 2.20 13.47 -17.86
N ALA A 306 2.27 14.22 -18.95
CA ALA A 306 2.14 15.66 -18.95
C ALA A 306 1.47 16.14 -20.25
N ARG A 307 0.68 17.21 -20.16
CA ARG A 307 0.05 17.84 -21.33
C ARG A 307 0.89 18.99 -21.87
N VAL A 308 0.71 19.24 -23.16
CA VAL A 308 1.31 20.37 -23.87
C VAL A 308 0.17 21.15 -24.54
N PRO A 309 -0.13 22.39 -24.10
CA PRO A 309 0.43 23.11 -22.94
C PRO A 309 -0.12 22.59 -21.60
N LEU A 310 0.64 22.78 -20.51
CA LEU A 310 0.28 22.35 -19.15
C LEU A 310 -1.03 22.96 -18.60
N SER A 311 -1.51 24.04 -19.22
CA SER A 311 -2.75 24.74 -18.84
C SER A 311 -4.03 23.98 -19.20
N SER A 312 -3.95 22.94 -20.03
CA SER A 312 -5.10 22.12 -20.37
C SER A 312 -5.33 21.05 -19.30
N PRO A 313 -6.55 20.93 -18.73
CA PRO A 313 -6.86 19.83 -17.84
C PRO A 313 -6.55 18.51 -18.55
N LEU A 314 -5.84 17.61 -17.87
CA LEU A 314 -5.72 16.24 -18.33
C LEU A 314 -7.13 15.65 -18.32
N GLU A 315 -7.63 15.25 -19.50
CA GLU A 315 -8.92 14.56 -19.60
C GLU A 315 -8.92 13.36 -18.68
N SER A 316 -10.13 12.99 -18.26
CA SER A 316 -10.41 11.80 -17.46
C SER A 316 -9.93 10.50 -18.09
N ASP A 317 -9.48 10.52 -19.35
CA ASP A 317 -9.04 9.34 -20.09
C ASP A 317 -7.63 8.94 -19.66
N PRO A 318 -7.48 7.86 -18.88
CA PRO A 318 -6.18 7.35 -18.49
C PRO A 318 -5.49 6.75 -19.71
N VAL A 319 -4.17 6.67 -19.66
CA VAL A 319 -3.45 5.74 -20.54
C VAL A 319 -4.01 4.33 -20.29
N THR A 320 -4.23 3.55 -21.33
CA THR A 320 -4.74 2.18 -21.21
C THR A 320 -3.94 1.23 -22.10
N GLY A 321 -3.88 -0.03 -21.70
CA GLY A 321 -3.33 -1.08 -22.52
C GLY A 321 -3.46 -2.43 -21.86
N SER A 322 -3.93 -3.42 -22.61
CA SER A 322 -4.02 -4.81 -22.17
C SER A 322 -3.45 -5.70 -23.24
N GLY A 323 -2.59 -6.63 -22.86
CA GLY A 323 -2.05 -7.66 -23.74
C GLY A 323 -1.90 -8.97 -22.98
N SER A 324 -1.59 -10.05 -23.70
CA SER A 324 -1.30 -11.34 -23.06
C SER A 324 -0.03 -11.30 -22.19
N THR A 325 0.87 -10.34 -22.45
CA THR A 325 2.18 -10.20 -21.81
C THR A 325 2.26 -9.00 -20.85
N PHE A 326 1.19 -8.21 -20.71
CA PHE A 326 1.19 -7.06 -19.81
C PHE A 326 -0.22 -6.61 -19.40
N THR A 327 -0.30 -5.99 -18.21
CA THR A 327 -1.52 -5.37 -17.67
C THR A 327 -1.22 -3.93 -17.30
N TYR A 328 -2.00 -2.99 -17.85
CA TYR A 328 -1.93 -1.58 -17.48
C TYR A 328 -3.30 -0.89 -17.57
N PRO A 329 -3.72 -0.15 -16.54
CA PRO A 329 -3.09 -0.02 -15.21
C PRO A 329 -3.27 -1.29 -14.36
N ALA A 330 -2.23 -1.68 -13.63
CA ALA A 330 -2.27 -2.83 -12.71
C ALA A 330 -3.06 -2.49 -11.44
N LYS A 331 -3.76 -3.48 -10.92
CA LYS A 331 -4.48 -3.40 -9.65
C LYS A 331 -3.51 -3.54 -8.48
N GLU A 332 -3.90 -2.97 -7.34
CA GLU A 332 -3.15 -3.08 -6.09
C GLU A 332 -2.67 -4.50 -5.76
N ARG A 333 -3.56 -5.51 -5.82
CA ARG A 333 -3.19 -6.92 -5.57
C ARG A 333 -2.14 -7.50 -6.51
N GLU A 334 -2.01 -6.93 -7.72
CA GLU A 334 -1.04 -7.41 -8.71
C GLU A 334 0.33 -6.77 -8.46
N VAL A 335 0.34 -5.61 -7.79
CA VAL A 335 1.55 -4.86 -7.44
C VAL A 335 2.09 -5.27 -6.07
N PHE A 336 1.22 -5.44 -5.08
CA PHE A 336 1.59 -5.79 -3.70
C PHE A 336 1.28 -7.26 -3.44
N THR A 337 2.25 -8.12 -3.76
CA THR A 337 2.05 -9.59 -3.81
C THR A 337 2.81 -10.33 -2.73
N TYR A 338 3.65 -9.64 -1.95
CA TYR A 338 4.45 -10.23 -0.90
C TYR A 338 3.78 -9.98 0.46
N PRO A 339 3.12 -10.98 1.05
CA PRO A 339 2.58 -10.83 2.40
C PRO A 339 3.72 -10.57 3.37
N GLU A 340 3.61 -9.47 4.09
CA GLU A 340 4.52 -9.12 5.16
C GLU A 340 4.08 -9.78 6.46
N GLY A 341 2.85 -9.47 6.87
CA GLY A 341 2.35 -9.83 8.18
C GLY A 341 1.02 -9.17 8.51
N ALA A 342 0.52 -9.44 9.71
CA ALA A 342 -0.67 -8.78 10.26
C ALA A 342 -0.37 -8.13 11.60
N PHE A 343 -0.96 -6.96 11.83
CA PHE A 343 -0.72 -6.07 12.95
C PHE A 343 -2.02 -5.87 13.74
N TYR A 344 -1.96 -6.10 15.04
CA TYR A 344 -3.09 -6.03 15.98
C TYR A 344 -2.69 -5.22 17.22
N GLY A 345 -3.63 -4.61 17.93
CA GLY A 345 -3.36 -3.98 19.23
C GLY A 345 -4.24 -2.77 19.52
N ASP A 346 -3.94 -2.05 20.61
CA ASP A 346 -4.59 -0.78 20.96
C ASP A 346 -3.55 0.28 21.33
N VAL A 347 -3.10 1.08 20.34
CA VAL A 347 -2.14 2.17 20.56
C VAL A 347 -2.69 3.28 21.47
N PHE A 348 -4.03 3.33 21.63
CA PHE A 348 -4.76 4.31 22.42
C PHE A 348 -4.96 3.85 23.89
N SER A 349 -4.42 2.70 24.29
CA SER A 349 -4.49 2.21 25.67
C SER A 349 -3.77 3.08 26.71
N GLY A 350 -2.90 3.99 26.27
CA GLY A 350 -2.07 4.81 27.17
C GLY A 350 -0.99 4.01 27.90
N SER A 351 -0.78 2.74 27.52
CA SER A 351 0.24 1.86 28.10
C SER A 351 0.82 0.94 27.04
N LYS A 352 2.15 0.73 27.10
CA LYS A 352 2.85 -0.21 26.22
C LYS A 352 2.47 -1.68 26.42
N GLU A 353 1.85 -2.01 27.55
CA GLU A 353 1.47 -3.39 27.87
C GLU A 353 0.32 -3.95 27.02
N ASN A 354 -0.41 -3.09 26.29
CA ASN A 354 -1.47 -3.50 25.36
C ASN A 354 -1.09 -3.24 23.90
N TYR A 355 0.18 -3.00 23.61
CA TYR A 355 0.66 -2.79 22.26
C TYR A 355 0.97 -4.11 21.59
N GLY A 356 0.37 -4.27 20.40
CA GLY A 356 0.95 -5.06 19.34
C GLY A 356 0.90 -6.56 19.52
N TYR A 357 0.15 -7.24 18.66
CA TYR A 357 0.55 -8.56 18.18
C TYR A 357 0.94 -8.41 16.72
N VAL A 358 1.98 -9.13 16.30
CA VAL A 358 2.35 -9.20 14.90
C VAL A 358 2.52 -10.64 14.47
N CYS A 359 1.81 -11.02 13.41
CA CYS A 359 2.10 -12.22 12.65
C CYS A 359 3.04 -11.85 11.51
N HIS A 360 4.12 -12.60 11.30
CA HIS A 360 4.90 -12.52 10.07
C HIS A 360 4.45 -13.63 9.11
N SER A 361 4.54 -13.35 7.82
CA SER A 361 4.35 -14.34 6.77
C SER A 361 5.41 -15.45 6.79
N GLU A 362 5.04 -16.62 6.28
CA GLU A 362 5.94 -17.77 6.11
C GLU A 362 7.07 -17.51 5.10
N LEU A 363 6.92 -16.49 4.25
CA LEU A 363 7.98 -16.06 3.32
C LEU A 363 9.23 -15.58 4.06
N TRP A 364 9.10 -15.17 5.32
CA TRP A 364 10.20 -14.61 6.10
C TRP A 364 10.83 -15.67 7.01
N ARG A 365 11.93 -16.28 6.56
CA ARG A 365 12.69 -17.26 7.37
C ARG A 365 13.17 -16.70 8.71
N SER A 366 13.48 -15.41 8.74
CA SER A 366 13.82 -14.64 9.94
C SER A 366 12.81 -13.51 10.14
N GLY A 367 11.50 -13.82 10.08
CA GLY A 367 10.43 -12.82 10.19
C GLY A 367 10.60 -11.88 11.38
N LYS A 368 11.09 -12.37 12.52
CA LYS A 368 11.41 -11.54 13.69
C LYS A 368 12.45 -10.43 13.41
N ALA A 369 13.50 -10.71 12.64
CA ALA A 369 14.52 -9.71 12.32
C ALA A 369 13.99 -8.62 11.38
N HIS A 370 13.18 -9.01 10.38
CA HIS A 370 12.52 -8.04 9.49
C HIS A 370 11.45 -7.23 10.21
N LEU A 371 10.76 -7.85 11.18
CA LEU A 371 9.85 -7.14 12.05
C LEU A 371 10.59 -6.14 12.92
N ALA A 372 11.78 -6.44 13.45
CA ALA A 372 12.58 -5.48 14.22
C ALA A 372 12.97 -4.23 13.41
N ASP A 373 13.27 -4.40 12.11
CA ASP A 373 13.54 -3.28 11.19
C ASP A 373 12.30 -2.40 10.94
N ARG A 374 11.10 -2.96 11.13
CA ARG A 374 9.83 -2.23 10.96
C ARG A 374 9.26 -1.69 12.25
N LEU A 375 8.91 -2.62 13.13
CA LEU A 375 8.36 -2.37 14.42
C LEU A 375 9.45 -2.61 15.45
N CYS A 376 9.59 -1.70 16.41
CA CYS A 376 10.42 -1.92 17.59
C CYS A 376 9.88 -3.13 18.37
N ALA A 377 10.33 -4.34 18.02
CA ALA A 377 9.76 -5.61 18.45
C ALA A 377 10.80 -6.56 19.06
N ASP A 378 12.09 -6.25 18.92
CA ASP A 378 13.18 -7.02 19.50
C ASP A 378 13.50 -6.47 20.90
N PRO A 379 13.23 -7.24 21.98
CA PRO A 379 13.54 -6.81 23.35
C PRO A 379 15.03 -6.86 23.69
N ASP A 380 15.84 -7.55 22.87
CA ASP A 380 17.29 -7.67 23.06
C ASP A 380 18.07 -6.57 22.32
N ASP A 381 17.37 -5.71 21.59
CA ASP A 381 17.93 -4.53 20.95
C ASP A 381 17.87 -3.36 21.95
N ASP A 382 19.03 -2.99 22.50
CA ASP A 382 19.16 -1.92 23.51
C ASP A 382 18.69 -0.54 22.98
N ASP A 383 18.57 -0.37 21.65
CA ASP A 383 18.01 0.82 20.99
C ASP A 383 16.49 0.67 20.70
N CYS A 384 15.82 -0.33 21.30
CA CYS A 384 14.43 -0.66 21.04
C CYS A 384 13.64 -0.77 22.35
N ASP A 385 12.85 0.26 22.67
CA ASP A 385 11.76 0.12 23.64
C ASP A 385 10.67 -0.76 23.01
N ALA A 386 10.77 -2.08 23.20
CA ALA A 386 9.89 -3.06 22.58
C ALA A 386 8.40 -2.66 22.74
N LEU A 387 7.75 -2.45 21.60
CA LEU A 387 6.32 -2.14 21.46
C LEU A 387 5.44 -3.38 21.48
N LEU A 388 6.00 -4.60 21.55
CA LEU A 388 5.21 -5.83 21.47
C LEU A 388 5.15 -6.59 22.80
N GLY A 389 3.93 -6.89 23.25
CA GLY A 389 3.70 -7.87 24.30
C GLY A 389 3.87 -9.31 23.77
N HIS A 390 4.74 -10.12 24.39
CA HIS A 390 5.10 -11.49 23.96
C HIS A 390 3.98 -12.57 24.10
N ALA A 391 2.70 -12.23 24.02
CA ALA A 391 1.60 -13.18 24.22
C ALA A 391 0.95 -13.68 22.90
N ALA A 392 0.15 -14.75 23.01
CA ALA A 392 -0.17 -15.69 21.93
C ALA A 392 -1.13 -15.17 20.85
N CYS A 393 -0.60 -14.81 19.67
CA CYS A 393 -1.28 -14.96 18.38
C CYS A 393 -0.71 -16.11 17.54
N LEU A 394 0.09 -17.00 18.15
CA LEU A 394 0.83 -18.07 17.46
C LEU A 394 -0.11 -18.95 16.61
N ASP A 395 -1.28 -19.34 17.13
CA ASP A 395 -2.23 -20.21 16.43
C ASP A 395 -2.85 -19.55 15.17
N VAL A 396 -2.88 -18.21 15.10
CA VAL A 396 -3.35 -17.45 13.93
C VAL A 396 -2.21 -17.20 12.94
N CYS A 397 -1.00 -16.95 13.45
CA CYS A 397 0.19 -16.78 12.61
C CYS A 397 0.61 -18.08 11.91
N GLU A 398 0.26 -19.25 12.45
CA GLU A 398 0.55 -20.57 11.86
C GLU A 398 -0.35 -20.96 10.69
N LYS A 399 -1.49 -20.28 10.47
CA LYS A 399 -2.45 -20.70 9.43
C LYS A 399 -2.05 -20.34 7.99
N GLY A 400 -1.03 -19.51 7.80
CA GLY A 400 -0.55 -19.08 6.48
C GLY A 400 -1.61 -18.30 5.69
N LEU A 401 -1.18 -17.38 4.82
CA LEU A 401 -2.05 -16.83 3.78
C LEU A 401 -1.92 -17.72 2.55
N VAL A 402 -3.04 -18.15 1.98
CA VAL A 402 -3.04 -19.01 0.79
C VAL A 402 -2.92 -18.15 -0.49
N SER A 403 -3.27 -16.86 -0.42
CA SER A 403 -3.16 -15.93 -1.56
C SER A 403 -3.00 -14.45 -1.14
N PRO A 404 -2.55 -13.56 -2.04
CA PRO A 404 -2.54 -12.10 -1.84
C PRO A 404 -3.94 -11.45 -1.66
N GLU A 405 -5.00 -12.23 -1.83
CA GLU A 405 -6.40 -11.80 -1.67
C GLU A 405 -6.89 -12.06 -0.23
N GLU A 406 -6.13 -12.83 0.55
CA GLU A 406 -6.48 -13.16 1.92
C GLU A 406 -5.84 -12.18 2.89
N ALA A 407 -6.63 -11.66 3.81
CA ALA A 407 -6.13 -11.04 5.03
C ALA A 407 -5.99 -12.13 6.10
N TYR A 408 -5.06 -11.96 7.04
CA TYR A 408 -5.06 -12.79 8.24
C TYR A 408 -6.42 -12.62 8.93
N ALA A 409 -6.93 -13.72 9.47
CA ALA A 409 -8.10 -13.67 10.33
C ALA A 409 -7.84 -12.77 11.56
N ALA A 410 -8.92 -12.40 12.25
CA ALA A 410 -8.82 -11.82 13.58
C ALA A 410 -7.97 -12.74 14.48
N CYS A 411 -7.13 -12.15 15.32
CA CYS A 411 -6.34 -12.95 16.24
C CYS A 411 -7.23 -13.41 17.41
N GLU A 412 -7.44 -14.72 17.54
CA GLU A 412 -8.09 -15.36 18.69
C GLU A 412 -7.01 -15.91 19.62
N GLY A 413 -6.71 -15.20 20.72
CA GLY A 413 -5.60 -15.55 21.61
C GLY A 413 -5.75 -14.97 23.01
N GLY A 414 -5.58 -15.80 24.05
CA GLY A 414 -5.61 -15.32 25.44
C GLY A 414 -6.95 -14.71 25.91
N ALA A 415 -8.09 -15.31 25.51
CA ALA A 415 -9.46 -14.85 25.80
C ALA A 415 -9.85 -13.50 25.16
N ARG A 416 -9.14 -13.03 24.12
CA ARG A 416 -9.47 -11.83 23.38
C ARG A 416 -9.47 -12.10 21.87
N ASP A 417 -10.44 -11.49 21.19
CA ASP A 417 -10.47 -11.37 19.73
C ASP A 417 -10.01 -9.95 19.37
N TRP A 418 -9.03 -9.86 18.48
CA TRP A 418 -8.48 -8.60 17.99
C TRP A 418 -8.71 -8.45 16.49
N ASP A 419 -9.33 -7.33 16.12
CA ASP A 419 -9.31 -6.86 14.74
C ASP A 419 -7.92 -6.33 14.38
N GLY A 420 -7.49 -6.53 13.14
CA GLY A 420 -6.14 -6.17 12.70
C GLY A 420 -6.03 -5.86 11.22
N ALA A 421 -4.84 -5.43 10.84
CA ALA A 421 -4.51 -5.05 9.48
C ALA A 421 -3.42 -5.96 8.92
N THR A 422 -3.65 -6.55 7.76
CA THR A 422 -2.66 -7.33 7.00
C THR A 422 -1.94 -6.41 6.02
N VAL A 423 -0.63 -6.60 5.89
CA VAL A 423 0.22 -5.78 5.03
C VAL A 423 0.85 -6.60 3.93
N PHE A 424 0.88 -6.02 2.73
CA PHE A 424 1.56 -6.55 1.56
C PHE A 424 2.57 -5.54 1.02
N LEU A 425 3.68 -6.07 0.50
CA LEU A 425 4.78 -5.32 -0.12
C LEU A 425 4.83 -5.55 -1.62
N ASN A 426 5.41 -4.58 -2.32
CA ASN A 426 5.77 -4.73 -3.72
C ASN A 426 7.06 -5.54 -3.90
N ASP A 427 8.07 -5.27 -3.07
CA ASP A 427 9.35 -5.96 -3.07
C ASP A 427 9.66 -6.43 -1.64
N PRO A 428 9.92 -7.73 -1.40
CA PRO A 428 10.22 -8.23 -0.06
C PRO A 428 11.53 -7.63 0.50
N HIS A 429 12.39 -7.05 -0.33
CA HIS A 429 13.66 -6.49 0.09
C HIS A 429 13.55 -5.06 0.65
N ASP A 430 12.38 -4.44 0.52
CA ASP A 430 12.17 -3.06 0.98
C ASP A 430 12.22 -2.91 2.51
N LEU A 431 12.22 -4.00 3.27
CA LEU A 431 12.28 -3.98 4.73
C LEU A 431 13.59 -4.49 5.32
N SER A 432 14.53 -4.94 4.49
CA SER A 432 15.81 -5.45 5.00
C SER A 432 16.81 -4.30 5.21
N SER A 433 17.37 -4.22 6.42
CA SER A 433 18.57 -3.42 6.74
C SER A 433 19.83 -3.96 6.07
N ASP A 434 19.89 -5.28 5.84
CA ASP A 434 20.94 -5.95 5.07
C ASP A 434 20.47 -6.27 3.63
N PRO A 435 20.88 -5.50 2.60
CA PRO A 435 20.57 -5.83 1.21
C PRO A 435 21.26 -7.12 0.73
N ALA A 436 22.27 -7.65 1.44
CA ALA A 436 22.84 -8.96 1.16
C ALA A 436 22.00 -10.11 1.75
N ALA A 437 21.27 -9.90 2.85
CA ALA A 437 20.25 -10.84 3.33
C ALA A 437 19.08 -10.98 2.32
N SER A 438 18.78 -9.90 1.59
CA SER A 438 17.92 -9.92 0.40
C SER A 438 18.50 -10.75 -0.76
N ALA A 439 19.83 -10.77 -0.91
CA ALA A 439 20.51 -11.62 -1.88
C ALA A 439 20.65 -13.10 -1.42
N THR A 440 20.12 -13.46 -0.25
CA THR A 440 20.23 -14.82 0.34
C THR A 440 18.87 -15.50 0.49
N GLN A 441 17.90 -15.15 -0.35
CA GLN A 441 16.63 -15.90 -0.41
C GLN A 441 16.33 -16.45 -1.79
N CYS A 442 17.36 -17.04 -2.40
CA CYS A 442 17.14 -18.26 -3.16
C CYS A 442 16.59 -19.29 -2.18
N THR A 443 15.27 -19.47 -2.15
CA THR A 443 14.66 -20.60 -1.45
C THR A 443 13.75 -21.32 -2.42
N PRO A 444 13.79 -22.66 -2.42
CA PRO A 444 13.75 -23.47 -1.19
C PRO A 444 15.07 -23.75 -0.46
N HIS A 445 16.26 -23.52 -1.03
CA HIS A 445 17.53 -23.78 -0.36
C HIS A 445 18.68 -22.85 -0.81
N ASP A 446 19.77 -22.82 -0.05
CA ASP A 446 21.01 -22.09 -0.40
C ASP A 446 21.61 -22.60 -1.72
N GLU A 447 22.39 -21.77 -2.43
CA GLU A 447 23.01 -22.15 -3.72
C GLU A 447 24.02 -23.30 -3.59
N CYS A 448 24.50 -23.55 -2.38
CA CYS A 448 25.39 -24.66 -2.03
C CYS A 448 24.66 -25.94 -1.65
N THR A 449 23.33 -25.92 -1.61
CA THR A 449 22.50 -27.09 -1.31
C THR A 449 21.75 -27.51 -2.57
N THR A 450 21.63 -28.81 -2.81
CA THR A 450 20.82 -29.32 -3.93
C THR A 450 19.33 -29.31 -3.59
N GLY A 451 18.45 -29.09 -4.57
CA GLY A 451 17.01 -29.19 -4.42
C GLY A 451 16.22 -28.70 -5.63
N ALA A 452 15.07 -28.05 -5.37
CA ALA A 452 14.22 -27.50 -6.43
C ALA A 452 14.96 -26.38 -7.19
N PRO A 453 14.60 -26.08 -8.45
CA PRO A 453 15.29 -25.05 -9.21
C PRO A 453 15.23 -23.71 -8.47
N LEU A 454 16.36 -23.01 -8.40
CA LEU A 454 16.41 -21.68 -7.78
C LEU A 454 15.92 -20.63 -8.78
N PRO A 455 15.06 -19.66 -8.37
CA PRO A 455 14.52 -18.68 -9.29
C PRO A 455 15.62 -17.85 -9.97
N HIS A 456 15.50 -17.67 -11.29
CA HIS A 456 16.47 -16.87 -12.03
C HIS A 456 16.62 -15.46 -11.43
N GLY A 457 17.84 -15.10 -11.05
CA GLY A 457 18.15 -13.79 -10.46
C GLY A 457 17.92 -13.68 -8.95
N CYS A 458 17.62 -14.78 -8.25
CA CYS A 458 17.46 -14.76 -6.79
C CYS A 458 18.75 -14.43 -6.04
N SER A 459 19.91 -14.64 -6.67
CA SER A 459 21.20 -14.09 -6.22
C SER A 459 22.13 -13.85 -7.41
N PRO A 460 23.21 -13.07 -7.24
CA PRO A 460 24.23 -12.94 -8.29
C PRO A 460 24.85 -14.28 -8.69
N VAL A 461 24.97 -15.21 -7.76
CA VAL A 461 25.43 -16.60 -7.98
C VAL A 461 24.45 -17.31 -8.88
N VAL A 462 23.18 -17.39 -8.49
CA VAL A 462 22.14 -18.05 -9.29
C VAL A 462 22.02 -17.40 -10.66
N LYS A 463 22.01 -16.07 -10.76
CA LYS A 463 22.00 -15.37 -12.05
C LYS A 463 23.15 -15.80 -12.97
N SER A 464 24.36 -15.94 -12.42
CA SER A 464 25.54 -16.33 -13.19
C SER A 464 25.47 -17.79 -13.60
N VAL A 465 25.03 -18.67 -12.70
CA VAL A 465 24.81 -20.09 -12.96
C VAL A 465 23.72 -20.27 -14.02
N CYS A 466 22.53 -19.66 -13.87
CA CYS A 466 21.43 -19.77 -14.85
C CYS A 466 21.81 -19.29 -16.26
N ALA A 467 22.73 -18.32 -16.36
CA ALA A 467 23.20 -17.80 -17.64
C ALA A 467 24.10 -18.81 -18.36
N VAL A 468 24.76 -19.69 -17.60
CA VAL A 468 25.59 -20.80 -18.11
C VAL A 468 24.73 -22.05 -18.32
N ASP A 469 23.94 -22.43 -17.31
CA ASP A 469 23.06 -23.58 -17.32
C ASP A 469 21.61 -23.20 -16.95
N PRO A 470 20.74 -23.01 -17.97
CA PRO A 470 19.31 -22.76 -17.76
C PRO A 470 18.56 -23.90 -17.03
N TYR A 471 19.10 -25.14 -17.01
CA TYR A 471 18.51 -26.27 -16.30
C TYR A 471 18.38 -25.98 -14.80
N CYS A 472 19.42 -25.37 -14.22
CA CYS A 472 19.51 -25.04 -12.80
C CYS A 472 18.33 -24.19 -12.29
N CYS A 473 17.73 -23.40 -13.18
CA CYS A 473 16.74 -22.39 -12.82
C CYS A 473 15.35 -22.66 -13.39
N THR A 474 15.21 -23.74 -14.16
CA THR A 474 13.93 -24.14 -14.77
C THR A 474 13.52 -25.57 -14.43
N THR A 475 14.47 -26.43 -14.05
CA THR A 475 14.21 -27.86 -13.84
C THR A 475 14.59 -28.34 -12.44
N ALA A 476 15.85 -28.20 -12.02
CA ALA A 476 16.32 -28.59 -10.69
C ALA A 476 17.65 -27.93 -10.36
N TRP A 477 17.91 -27.69 -9.07
CA TRP A 477 19.22 -27.24 -8.60
C TRP A 477 20.00 -28.45 -8.08
N ASP A 478 20.71 -29.15 -8.95
CA ASP A 478 21.41 -30.39 -8.60
C ASP A 478 22.89 -30.16 -8.24
N ALA A 479 23.65 -31.25 -8.11
CA ALA A 479 25.08 -31.18 -7.78
C ALA A 479 25.92 -30.46 -8.84
N ILE A 480 25.47 -30.41 -10.09
CA ILE A 480 26.11 -29.64 -11.16
C ILE A 480 25.90 -28.15 -10.87
N CYS A 481 24.67 -27.74 -10.56
CA CYS A 481 24.36 -26.35 -10.21
C CYS A 481 25.16 -25.85 -9.00
N VAL A 482 25.36 -26.69 -7.98
CA VAL A 482 26.22 -26.39 -6.83
C VAL A 482 27.70 -26.26 -7.25
N SER A 483 28.19 -27.16 -8.10
CA SER A 483 29.56 -27.06 -8.65
C SER A 483 29.74 -25.79 -9.50
N GLU A 484 28.71 -25.40 -10.24
CA GLU A 484 28.73 -24.18 -11.05
C GLU A 484 28.67 -22.92 -10.20
N ALA A 485 27.96 -22.93 -9.07
CA ALA A 485 28.00 -21.83 -8.11
C ALA A 485 29.44 -21.57 -7.64
N GLN A 486 30.23 -22.63 -7.44
CA GLN A 486 31.65 -22.51 -7.14
C GLN A 486 32.47 -22.02 -8.34
N SER A 487 32.36 -22.67 -9.50
CA SER A 487 33.25 -22.40 -10.64
C SER A 487 32.91 -21.14 -11.42
N VAL A 488 31.64 -20.74 -11.49
CA VAL A 488 31.15 -19.61 -12.28
C VAL A 488 31.17 -18.32 -11.47
N SER A 489 30.81 -18.38 -10.19
CA SER A 489 30.65 -17.19 -9.34
C SER A 489 31.62 -17.09 -8.16
N GLY A 490 32.45 -18.11 -7.92
CA GLY A 490 33.41 -18.11 -6.81
C GLY A 490 32.77 -18.26 -5.42
N LYS A 491 31.50 -18.71 -5.34
CA LYS A 491 30.85 -19.04 -4.07
C LYS A 491 31.58 -20.25 -3.47
N VAL A 492 31.94 -20.20 -2.19
CA VAL A 492 32.48 -21.37 -1.50
C VAL A 492 31.31 -22.15 -0.92
N CYS A 493 31.21 -23.43 -1.29
CA CYS A 493 30.18 -24.37 -0.83
C CYS A 493 30.88 -25.51 -0.10
N ASP A 494 30.59 -25.67 1.19
CA ASP A 494 31.23 -26.66 2.07
C ASP A 494 30.51 -28.02 2.07
#